data_AF-A0A2N2X407-F1
#
_entry.id   AF-A0A2N2X407-F1
#
_cell.length_a   1.000
_cell.length_b   1.000
_cell.length_c   1.000
_cell.angle_alpha   90.00
_cell.angle_beta   90.00
_cell.angle_gamma   90.00
#
_symmetry.space_group_name_H-M   'P 1'
#
loop_
_entity.id
_entity.type
_entity.pdbx_description
1 polymer ?
#
loop_
_entity_poly.entity_id
_entity_poly.type
_entity_poly.pdbx_seq_one_letter_code
_entity_poly.pdbx_strand_id
1 'polypeptide(L)'
;MANRPRQNVKRNYKRLKVILDFLNLILIIVLFLVLYQDFKKRTIHIILPILIFITSLIINYFSVELSFILILNNFIFILINIVGLVLYFSFKSKEFVNPIDKLIGLGDVVFFFSLTPLFNLKPFIIFFIFGLLFSLIAHYIFILFKNIESIPLAGYLALFLIINFFLQYTFNTNFLF
;
A
#
# COMPACT_ATOMS: atom_id res chain seq x y z
N MET A 1 -40.33 7.06 -27.41
CA MET A 1 -39.12 6.38 -27.93
C MET A 1 -37.82 6.94 -27.29
N ALA A 2 -37.79 7.24 -25.98
CA ALA A 2 -36.75 8.09 -25.36
C ALA A 2 -35.98 7.47 -24.16
N ASN A 3 -35.85 6.14 -24.07
CA ASN A 3 -35.18 5.46 -22.93
C ASN A 3 -33.80 4.84 -23.24
N ARG A 4 -33.30 4.93 -24.48
CA ARG A 4 -32.02 4.31 -24.88
C ARG A 4 -30.76 4.89 -24.21
N PRO A 5 -30.62 6.21 -23.93
CA PRO A 5 -29.36 6.72 -23.35
C PRO A 5 -29.17 6.29 -21.89
N ARG A 6 -30.23 6.22 -21.07
CA ARG A 6 -30.14 5.86 -19.64
C ARG A 6 -29.78 4.39 -19.41
N GLN A 7 -30.19 3.48 -20.29
CA GLN A 7 -29.84 2.05 -20.20
C GLN A 7 -28.37 1.79 -20.54
N ASN A 8 -27.81 2.53 -21.53
CA ASN A 8 -26.41 2.41 -21.89
C ASN A 8 -25.46 2.91 -20.78
N VAL A 9 -25.81 4.00 -20.10
CA VAL A 9 -25.02 4.53 -18.95
C VAL A 9 -24.98 3.53 -17.79
N LYS A 10 -26.12 2.96 -17.40
CA LYS A 10 -26.16 1.94 -16.32
C LYS A 10 -25.39 0.66 -16.68
N ARG A 11 -25.42 0.24 -17.94
CA ARG A 11 -24.68 -0.93 -18.43
C ARG A 11 -23.17 -0.72 -18.39
N ASN A 12 -22.70 0.48 -18.77
CA ASN A 12 -21.28 0.83 -18.72
C ASN A 12 -20.77 0.93 -17.28
N TYR A 13 -21.55 1.52 -16.37
CA TYR A 13 -21.20 1.57 -14.95
C TYR A 13 -21.07 0.16 -14.33
N LYS A 14 -22.02 -0.74 -14.63
CA LYS A 14 -21.94 -2.13 -14.15
C LYS A 14 -20.69 -2.86 -14.67
N ARG A 15 -20.30 -2.65 -15.93
CA ARG A 15 -19.09 -3.24 -16.52
C ARG A 15 -17.82 -2.71 -15.87
N LEU A 16 -17.72 -1.39 -15.67
CA LEU A 16 -16.58 -0.76 -14.99
C LEU A 16 -16.42 -1.28 -13.56
N LYS A 17 -17.53 -1.42 -12.82
CA LYS A 17 -17.50 -1.99 -11.47
C LYS A 17 -16.94 -3.42 -11.45
N VAL A 18 -17.39 -4.29 -12.36
CA VAL A 18 -16.87 -5.67 -12.46
C VAL A 18 -15.37 -5.71 -12.77
N ILE A 19 -14.88 -4.80 -13.62
CA ILE A 19 -13.45 -4.70 -13.94
C ILE A 19 -12.65 -4.27 -12.70
N LEU A 20 -13.13 -3.25 -11.97
CA LEU A 20 -12.50 -2.79 -10.74
C LEU A 20 -12.46 -3.88 -9.66
N ASP A 21 -13.57 -4.60 -9.46
CA ASP A 21 -13.65 -5.72 -8.51
C ASP A 21 -12.63 -6.82 -8.85
N PHE A 22 -12.46 -7.12 -10.15
CA PHE A 22 -11.47 -8.09 -10.63
C PHE A 22 -10.02 -7.62 -10.39
N LEU A 23 -9.73 -6.34 -10.64
CA LEU A 23 -8.40 -5.76 -10.37
C LEU A 23 -8.07 -5.75 -8.88
N ASN A 24 -9.04 -5.41 -8.02
CA ASN A 24 -8.89 -5.47 -6.57
C ASN A 24 -8.57 -6.90 -6.10
N LEU A 25 -9.22 -7.91 -6.69
CA LEU A 25 -8.92 -9.32 -6.40
C LEU A 25 -7.49 -9.70 -6.78
N ILE A 26 -7.01 -9.27 -7.96
CA ILE A 26 -5.61 -9.46 -8.36
C ILE A 26 -4.67 -8.78 -7.36
N LEU A 27 -4.94 -7.53 -6.99
CA LEU A 27 -4.13 -6.78 -6.03
C LEU A 27 -4.05 -7.50 -4.67
N ILE A 28 -5.17 -8.00 -4.16
CA ILE A 28 -5.22 -8.79 -2.92
C ILE A 28 -4.35 -10.06 -3.03
N ILE A 29 -4.40 -10.78 -4.15
CA ILE A 29 -3.56 -11.96 -4.37
C ILE A 29 -2.07 -11.58 -4.34
N VAL A 30 -1.68 -10.49 -5.01
CA VAL A 30 -0.29 -10.01 -5.01
C VAL A 30 0.14 -9.60 -3.60
N LEU A 31 -0.73 -8.94 -2.83
CA LEU A 31 -0.47 -8.58 -1.42
C LEU A 31 -0.30 -9.82 -0.54
N PHE A 32 -1.08 -10.89 -0.75
CA PHE A 32 -0.87 -12.16 -0.06
C PHE A 32 0.49 -12.80 -0.40
N LEU A 33 0.95 -12.68 -1.65
CA LEU A 33 2.30 -13.13 -2.03
C LEU A 33 3.39 -12.32 -1.35
N VAL A 34 3.23 -10.99 -1.24
CA VAL A 34 4.15 -10.14 -0.46
C VAL A 34 4.18 -10.57 1.00
N LEU A 35 3.00 -10.72 1.62
CA LEU A 35 2.86 -11.19 3.00
C LEU A 35 3.59 -12.52 3.21
N TYR A 36 3.37 -13.49 2.32
CA TYR A 36 4.01 -14.80 2.41
C TYR A 36 5.54 -14.72 2.26
N GLN A 37 6.02 -13.99 1.25
CA GLN A 37 7.47 -13.87 0.98
C GLN A 37 8.18 -13.14 2.11
N ASP A 38 7.61 -12.04 2.61
CA ASP A 38 8.22 -11.23 3.64
C ASP A 38 8.29 -11.97 4.99
N PHE A 39 7.24 -12.70 5.36
CA PHE A 39 7.26 -13.53 6.58
C PHE A 39 8.18 -14.74 6.49
N LYS A 40 8.29 -15.38 5.31
CA LYS A 40 9.08 -16.61 5.14
C LYS A 40 10.55 -16.34 4.84
N LYS A 41 10.83 -15.40 3.94
CA LYS A 41 12.17 -15.17 3.36
C LYS A 41 12.75 -13.81 3.73
N ARG A 42 12.03 -12.95 4.45
CA ARG A 42 12.48 -11.59 4.82
C ARG A 42 12.93 -10.74 3.63
N THR A 43 12.41 -11.08 2.46
CA THR A 43 12.78 -10.50 1.18
C THR A 43 11.56 -10.53 0.29
N ILE A 44 11.38 -9.46 -0.48
CA ILE A 44 10.30 -9.33 -1.44
C ILE A 44 10.92 -9.25 -2.83
N HIS A 45 10.48 -10.12 -3.74
CA HIS A 45 10.91 -10.02 -5.13
C HIS A 45 10.38 -8.72 -5.74
N ILE A 46 11.25 -7.97 -6.42
CA ILE A 46 10.95 -6.65 -7.01
C ILE A 46 9.73 -6.66 -7.96
N ILE A 47 9.44 -7.81 -8.57
CA ILE A 47 8.27 -8.02 -9.43
C ILE A 47 6.96 -7.77 -8.67
N LEU A 48 6.90 -8.09 -7.37
CA LEU A 48 5.68 -7.92 -6.57
C LEU A 48 5.33 -6.43 -6.35
N PRO A 49 6.23 -5.56 -5.85
CA PRO A 49 5.96 -4.13 -5.79
C PRO A 49 5.65 -3.51 -7.16
N ILE A 50 6.31 -3.95 -8.25
CA ILE A 50 5.99 -3.48 -9.60
C ILE A 50 4.55 -3.85 -9.99
N LEU A 51 4.13 -5.09 -9.74
CA LEU A 51 2.75 -5.53 -9.98
C LEU A 51 1.74 -4.73 -9.14
N ILE A 52 2.04 -4.45 -7.87
CA ILE A 52 1.21 -3.62 -6.99
C ILE A 52 1.07 -2.22 -7.58
N PHE A 53 2.17 -1.60 -8.00
CA PHE A 53 2.16 -0.25 -8.56
C PHE A 53 1.35 -0.17 -9.85
N ILE A 54 1.56 -1.11 -10.78
CA ILE A 54 0.82 -1.16 -12.06
C ILE A 54 -0.67 -1.40 -11.82
N THR A 55 -1.03 -2.37 -10.98
CA THR A 55 -2.44 -2.66 -10.69
C THR A 55 -3.12 -1.48 -9.99
N SER A 56 -2.44 -0.84 -9.03
CA SER A 56 -2.92 0.38 -8.35
C SER A 56 -3.12 1.54 -9.31
N LEU A 57 -2.18 1.75 -10.26
CA LEU A 57 -2.32 2.75 -11.32
C LEU A 57 -3.55 2.49 -12.20
N ILE A 58 -3.77 1.25 -12.60
CA ILE A 58 -4.92 0.87 -13.43
C ILE A 58 -6.23 1.09 -12.65
N ILE A 59 -6.28 0.70 -11.38
CA ILE A 59 -7.45 0.94 -10.50
C ILE A 59 -7.74 2.44 -10.42
N ASN A 60 -6.72 3.25 -10.16
CA ASN A 60 -6.83 4.70 -10.07
C ASN A 60 -7.29 5.35 -11.39
N TYR A 61 -6.85 4.81 -12.53
CA TYR A 61 -7.29 5.24 -13.85
C TYR A 61 -8.81 5.02 -14.05
N PHE A 62 -9.31 3.84 -13.68
CA PHE A 62 -10.71 3.49 -13.86
C PHE A 62 -11.65 4.05 -12.78
N SER A 63 -11.12 4.47 -11.62
CA SER A 63 -11.91 5.13 -10.56
C SER A 63 -12.19 6.61 -10.85
N VAL A 64 -11.77 7.14 -12.02
CA VAL A 64 -12.02 8.52 -12.51
C VAL A 64 -11.30 9.62 -11.70
N GLU A 65 -10.57 9.25 -10.64
CA GLU A 65 -9.75 10.16 -9.83
C GLU A 65 -8.26 10.12 -10.22
N LEU A 66 -7.95 9.78 -11.48
CA LEU A 66 -6.55 9.75 -11.89
C LEU A 66 -5.96 11.14 -11.95
N SER A 67 -5.13 11.39 -10.95
CA SER A 67 -4.52 12.67 -10.71
C SER A 67 -3.07 12.42 -10.40
N PHE A 68 -2.22 12.60 -11.41
CA PHE A 68 -0.77 12.47 -11.26
C PHE A 68 -0.23 13.34 -10.12
N ILE A 69 -0.89 14.46 -9.82
CA ILE A 69 -0.53 15.31 -8.69
C ILE A 69 -0.77 14.61 -7.34
N LEU A 70 -1.78 13.74 -7.21
CA LEU A 70 -2.01 12.94 -6.00
C LEU A 70 -0.92 11.88 -5.80
N ILE A 71 -0.53 11.20 -6.89
CA ILE A 71 0.58 10.24 -6.87
C ILE A 71 1.86 10.96 -6.45
N LEU A 72 2.15 12.11 -7.06
CA LEU A 72 3.32 12.92 -6.73
C LEU A 72 3.30 13.38 -5.27
N ASN A 73 2.15 13.80 -4.74
CA ASN A 73 2.01 14.18 -3.33
C ASN A 73 2.33 13.02 -2.38
N ASN A 74 1.86 11.81 -2.68
CA ASN A 74 2.18 10.62 -1.89
C ASN A 74 3.68 10.29 -1.97
N PHE A 75 4.28 10.39 -3.15
CA PHE A 75 5.73 10.24 -3.34
C PHE A 75 6.53 11.25 -2.50
N ILE A 76 6.16 12.54 -2.56
CA ILE A 76 6.79 13.61 -1.80
C ILE A 76 6.64 13.35 -0.30
N PHE A 77 5.45 12.91 0.15
CA PHE A 77 5.22 12.55 1.55
C PHE A 77 6.17 11.43 2.01
N ILE A 78 6.33 10.36 1.22
CA ILE A 78 7.29 9.28 1.55
C ILE A 78 8.72 9.84 1.59
N LEU A 79 9.12 10.63 0.59
CA LEU A 79 10.46 11.21 0.53
C LEU A 79 10.77 12.10 1.74
N ILE A 80 9.81 12.94 2.17
CA ILE A 80 9.96 13.77 3.37
C ILE A 80 10.18 12.90 4.61
N ASN A 81 9.44 11.81 4.77
CA ASN A 81 9.61 10.90 5.90
C ASN A 81 10.98 10.20 5.86
N ILE A 82 11.43 9.76 4.69
CA ILE A 82 12.76 9.15 4.52
C ILE A 82 13.85 10.17 4.86
N VAL A 83 13.79 11.38 4.30
CA VAL A 83 14.76 12.44 4.57
C VAL A 83 14.77 12.79 6.06
N GLY A 84 13.60 12.94 6.67
CA GLY A 84 13.48 13.18 8.12
C GLY A 84 14.14 12.07 8.94
N LEU A 85 13.98 10.81 8.55
CA LEU A 85 14.62 9.68 9.20
C LEU A 85 16.15 9.67 9.02
N VAL A 86 16.65 9.91 7.80
CA VAL A 86 18.08 10.02 7.50
C VAL A 86 18.70 11.13 8.35
N LEU A 87 18.07 12.30 8.39
CA LEU A 87 18.52 13.44 9.19
C LEU A 87 18.53 13.10 10.68
N TYR A 88 17.45 12.51 11.20
CA TYR A 88 17.36 12.13 12.61
C TYR A 88 18.52 11.20 13.03
N PHE A 89 18.77 10.13 12.26
CA PHE A 89 19.86 9.21 12.58
C PHE A 89 21.23 9.83 12.36
N SER A 90 21.38 10.68 11.34
CA SER A 90 22.65 11.36 11.09
C SER A 90 23.01 12.32 12.22
N PHE A 91 22.04 13.10 12.72
CA PHE A 91 22.26 13.96 13.88
C PHE A 91 22.54 13.16 15.16
N LYS A 92 21.83 12.05 15.38
CA LYS A 92 22.01 11.21 16.56
C LYS A 92 23.36 10.50 16.59
N SER A 93 23.85 10.04 15.43
CA SER A 93 25.11 9.30 15.31
C SER A 93 26.32 10.21 15.04
N LYS A 94 26.11 11.51 14.76
CA LYS A 94 27.14 12.49 14.34
C LYS A 94 27.88 12.11 13.05
N GLU A 95 27.35 11.15 12.29
CA GLU A 95 27.89 10.72 11.01
C GLU A 95 26.74 10.65 10.00
N PHE A 96 27.02 10.79 8.70
CA PHE A 96 25.99 10.60 7.69
C PHE A 96 25.69 9.10 7.56
N VAL A 97 24.62 8.65 8.20
CA VAL A 97 24.21 7.24 8.19
C VAL A 97 23.01 7.08 7.28
N ASN A 98 23.06 6.10 6.38
CA ASN A 98 21.89 5.67 5.62
C ASN A 98 21.07 4.66 6.45
N PRO A 99 19.96 5.06 7.10
CA PRO A 99 19.11 4.14 7.86
C PRO A 99 18.36 3.14 6.96
N ILE A 100 18.24 3.40 5.65
CA ILE A 100 17.52 2.51 4.75
C ILE A 100 18.20 1.15 4.69
N ASP A 101 19.53 1.11 4.51
CA ASP A 101 20.26 -0.14 4.38
C ASP A 101 20.39 -0.91 5.70
N LYS A 102 20.35 -0.18 6.84
CA LYS A 102 20.63 -0.74 8.17
C LYS A 102 19.38 -1.07 8.99
N LEU A 103 18.28 -0.35 8.80
CA LEU A 103 17.12 -0.40 9.71
C LEU A 103 15.80 -0.74 9.03
N ILE A 104 15.55 -0.18 7.84
CA ILE A 104 14.25 -0.34 7.15
C ILE A 104 14.31 -1.43 6.08
N GLY A 105 15.40 -1.54 5.34
CA GLY A 105 15.48 -2.39 4.16
C GLY A 105 14.82 -1.74 2.94
N LEU A 106 15.48 -1.90 1.79
CA LEU A 106 15.04 -1.29 0.53
C LEU A 106 13.69 -1.83 0.05
N GLY A 107 13.38 -3.09 0.38
CA GLY A 107 12.10 -3.72 0.03
C GLY A 107 10.87 -2.99 0.60
N ASP A 108 10.96 -2.56 1.86
CA ASP A 108 9.86 -1.86 2.54
C ASP A 108 9.63 -0.46 1.96
N VAL A 109 10.72 0.25 1.64
CA VAL A 109 10.65 1.55 0.96
C VAL A 109 9.99 1.40 -0.41
N VAL A 110 10.44 0.43 -1.22
CA VAL A 110 9.87 0.18 -2.54
C VAL A 110 8.40 -0.24 -2.44
N PHE A 111 8.02 -1.00 -1.41
CA PHE A 111 6.64 -1.36 -1.14
C PHE A 111 5.77 -0.13 -0.86
N PHE A 112 6.22 0.82 -0.03
CA PHE A 112 5.47 2.07 0.18
C PHE A 112 5.26 2.86 -1.11
N PHE A 113 6.29 2.98 -1.96
CA PHE A 113 6.14 3.65 -3.25
C PHE A 113 5.16 2.92 -4.17
N SER A 114 5.10 1.59 -4.11
CA SER A 114 4.16 0.81 -4.91
C SER A 114 2.69 1.10 -4.60
N LEU A 115 2.39 1.53 -3.38
CA LEU A 115 1.03 1.85 -2.93
C LEU A 115 0.59 3.28 -3.26
N THR A 116 1.51 4.17 -3.62
CA THR A 116 1.20 5.58 -3.88
C THR A 116 0.08 5.84 -4.88
N PRO A 117 -0.13 5.05 -5.96
CA PRO A 117 -1.22 5.30 -6.89
C PRO A 117 -2.58 4.89 -6.35
N LEU A 118 -2.63 4.07 -5.30
CA LEU A 118 -3.87 3.49 -4.79
C LEU A 118 -4.69 4.48 -3.96
N PHE A 119 -4.06 5.51 -3.40
CA PHE A 119 -4.66 6.37 -2.38
C PHE A 119 -4.65 7.85 -2.73
N ASN A 120 -5.66 8.55 -2.23
CA ASN A 120 -5.59 10.00 -2.03
C ASN A 120 -4.65 10.34 -0.85
N LEU A 121 -4.09 11.56 -0.80
CA LEU A 121 -3.08 11.92 0.21
C LEU A 121 -3.54 11.72 1.66
N LYS A 122 -4.77 12.12 1.98
CA LYS A 122 -5.31 11.97 3.35
C LYS A 122 -5.45 10.50 3.75
N PRO A 123 -6.16 9.64 2.97
CA PRO A 123 -6.16 8.19 3.20
C PRO A 123 -4.76 7.57 3.26
N PHE A 124 -3.82 8.04 2.42
CA PHE A 124 -2.45 7.53 2.41
C PHE A 124 -1.72 7.82 3.73
N ILE A 125 -1.84 9.04 4.27
CA ILE A 125 -1.24 9.42 5.56
C ILE A 125 -1.85 8.59 6.71
N ILE A 126 -3.17 8.40 6.71
CA ILE A 126 -3.87 7.58 7.71
C ILE A 126 -3.38 6.13 7.61
N PHE A 127 -3.35 5.56 6.41
CA PHE A 127 -2.83 4.22 6.16
C PHE A 127 -1.38 4.08 6.62
N PHE A 128 -0.53 5.06 6.31
CA PHE A 128 0.88 5.06 6.71
C PHE A 128 1.03 5.03 8.23
N ILE A 129 0.37 5.94 8.95
CA ILE A 129 0.50 6.04 10.42
C ILE A 129 -0.09 4.80 11.10
N PHE A 130 -1.34 4.44 10.80
CA PHE A 130 -1.99 3.30 11.44
C PHE A 130 -1.38 1.96 11.00
N GLY A 131 -0.89 1.86 9.77
CA GLY A 131 -0.18 0.69 9.27
C GLY A 131 1.15 0.46 9.97
N LEU A 132 1.91 1.53 10.23
CA LEU A 132 3.15 1.46 11.04
C LEU A 132 2.84 1.03 12.48
N LEU A 133 1.82 1.63 13.11
CA LEU A 133 1.40 1.25 14.47
C LEU A 133 0.92 -0.21 14.52
N PHE A 134 0.11 -0.63 13.54
CA PHE A 134 -0.34 -2.00 13.39
C PHE A 134 0.84 -2.96 13.24
N SER A 135 1.83 -2.61 12.41
CA SER A 135 3.03 -3.43 12.22
C SER A 135 3.81 -3.61 13.52
N LEU A 136 3.95 -2.56 14.33
CA LEU A 136 4.63 -2.64 15.63
C LEU A 136 3.88 -3.58 16.58
N ILE A 137 2.57 -3.42 16.70
CA ILE A 137 1.72 -4.24 17.57
C ILE A 137 1.72 -5.70 17.10
N ALA A 138 1.53 -5.93 15.79
CA ALA A 138 1.51 -7.26 15.21
C ALA A 138 2.87 -7.96 15.37
N HIS A 139 3.98 -7.24 15.17
CA HIS A 139 5.31 -7.78 15.39
C HIS A 139 5.55 -8.13 16.86
N TYR A 140 5.17 -7.25 17.79
CA TYR A 140 5.30 -7.51 19.22
C TYR A 140 4.55 -8.78 19.63
N ILE A 141 3.31 -8.95 19.17
CA ILE A 141 2.51 -10.16 19.40
C ILE A 141 3.22 -11.38 18.79
N PHE A 142 3.78 -11.25 17.58
CA PHE A 142 4.38 -12.37 16.87
C PHE A 142 5.69 -12.86 17.50
N ILE A 143 6.50 -11.95 18.08
CA ILE A 143 7.71 -12.32 18.82
C ILE A 143 7.39 -13.24 20.00
N LEU A 144 6.24 -13.07 20.66
CA LEU A 144 5.81 -13.94 21.76
C LEU A 144 5.66 -15.41 21.33
N PHE A 145 5.44 -15.67 20.03
CA PHE A 145 5.30 -17.02 19.48
C PHE A 145 6.56 -17.53 18.78
N LYS A 146 7.43 -16.63 18.29
CA LYS A 146 8.66 -16.98 17.56
C LYS A 146 9.75 -15.94 17.78
N ASN A 147 10.98 -16.38 18.08
CA ASN A 147 12.15 -15.52 18.08
C ASN A 147 12.51 -15.13 16.65
N ILE A 148 12.27 -13.87 16.29
CA ILE A 148 12.55 -13.34 14.96
C ILE A 148 13.27 -12.01 15.15
N GLU A 149 14.41 -11.86 14.50
CA GLU A 149 15.31 -10.72 14.70
C GLU A 149 14.89 -9.47 13.92
N SER A 150 14.09 -9.60 12.86
CA SER A 150 13.69 -8.49 11.99
C SER A 150 12.17 -8.37 11.80
N ILE A 151 11.72 -7.13 11.64
CA ILE A 151 10.31 -6.78 11.42
C ILE A 151 9.99 -6.91 9.92
N PRO A 152 9.07 -7.82 9.51
CA PRO A 152 8.55 -7.87 8.13
C PRO A 152 7.54 -6.74 7.90
N LEU A 153 8.04 -5.51 7.74
CA LEU A 153 7.20 -4.32 7.72
C LEU A 153 6.25 -4.33 6.51
N ALA A 154 6.75 -4.56 5.28
CA ALA A 154 5.91 -4.66 4.10
C ALA A 154 4.89 -5.80 4.18
N GLY A 155 5.24 -6.93 4.82
CA GLY A 155 4.31 -8.00 5.12
C GLY A 155 3.17 -7.53 6.01
N TYR A 156 3.46 -6.90 7.14
CA TYR A 156 2.42 -6.38 8.03
C TYR A 156 1.56 -5.29 7.37
N LEU A 157 2.16 -4.41 6.57
CA LEU A 157 1.42 -3.40 5.81
C LEU A 157 0.54 -4.03 4.73
N ALA A 158 1.01 -5.09 4.05
CA ALA A 158 0.19 -5.86 3.12
C ALA A 158 -0.99 -6.52 3.82
N LEU A 159 -0.78 -7.12 5.00
CA LEU A 159 -1.86 -7.66 5.84
C LEU A 159 -2.86 -6.58 6.23
N PHE A 160 -2.37 -5.43 6.70
CA PHE A 160 -3.22 -4.29 7.06
C PHE A 160 -4.05 -3.81 5.87
N LEU A 161 -3.46 -3.73 4.68
CA LEU A 161 -4.17 -3.34 3.47
C LEU A 161 -5.24 -4.37 3.06
N ILE A 162 -4.95 -5.67 3.15
CA ILE A 162 -5.92 -6.74 2.90
C ILE A 162 -7.12 -6.63 3.85
N ILE A 163 -6.88 -6.37 5.14
CA ILE A 163 -7.94 -6.14 6.14
C ILE A 163 -8.79 -4.93 5.75
N ASN A 164 -8.17 -3.82 5.33
CA ASN A 164 -8.89 -2.63 4.87
C ASN A 164 -9.79 -2.92 3.65
N PHE A 165 -9.30 -3.67 2.65
CA PHE A 165 -10.13 -4.11 1.53
C PHE A 165 -11.33 -4.97 1.97
N PHE A 166 -11.11 -5.89 2.90
CA PHE A 166 -12.18 -6.75 3.43
C PHE A 166 -13.25 -5.94 4.20
N LEU A 167 -12.82 -4.99 5.03
CA LEU A 167 -13.71 -4.07 5.74
C LEU A 167 -14.49 -3.20 4.76
N GLN A 168 -13.82 -2.67 3.74
CA GLN A 168 -14.45 -1.86 2.70
C GLN A 168 -15.57 -2.63 2.01
N TYR A 169 -15.32 -3.89 1.63
CA TYR A 169 -16.32 -4.74 0.99
C TYR A 169 -17.51 -5.05 1.93
N THR A 170 -17.23 -5.32 3.21
CA THR A 170 -18.26 -5.71 4.19
C THR A 170 -19.15 -4.53 4.60
N PHE A 171 -18.56 -3.36 4.82
CA PHE A 171 -19.26 -2.16 5.30
C PHE A 171 -19.68 -1.21 4.17
N ASN A 172 -19.29 -1.49 2.92
CA ASN A 172 -19.57 -0.66 1.74
C ASN A 172 -19.16 0.82 1.94
N THR A 173 -18.05 1.05 2.65
CA THR A 173 -17.46 2.37 2.88
C THR A 173 -16.37 2.66 1.85
N ASN A 174 -15.90 3.91 1.75
CA ASN A 174 -14.74 4.28 0.93
C ASN A 174 -13.61 4.76 1.84
N PHE A 175 -12.84 3.83 2.41
CA PHE A 175 -11.69 4.18 3.25
C PHE A 175 -10.42 4.45 2.45
N LEU A 176 -10.34 3.95 1.21
CA LEU A 176 -9.16 4.08 0.35
C LEU A 176 -9.18 5.34 -0.55
N PHE A 177 -10.35 5.98 -0.71
CA PHE A 177 -10.59 7.11 -1.62
C PHE A 177 -11.31 8.26 -0.92
#